data_AF-A0A6J0RHU1-F1
#
_entry.id   AF-A0A6J0RHU1-F1
#
_cell.length_a   1.000
_cell.length_b   1.000
_cell.length_c   1.000
_cell.angle_alpha   90.00
_cell.angle_beta   90.00
_cell.angle_gamma   90.00
#
_symmetry.space_group_name_H-M   'P 1'
#
loop_
_entity.id
_entity.type
_entity.pdbx_description
1 polymer ?
#
loop_
_entity_poly.entity_id
_entity_poly.type
_entity_poly.pdbx_seq_one_letter_code
_entity_poly.pdbx_strand_id
1 'polypeptide(L)'
;MSSWRAATLFFFLIALLSFEFVSPWMNFNSYVSKKRTDLKKRCPNVRAIRNFDLESMMGFWYVVQYYASTEELPEYACMQSDFTFSAEDQHITMNFSYIFAEDPLREKLQGNITWYIPDFETPAHWMHTEDIYEGIYNTYVIDTDYKSWSLVMHCAEKKKSPRYLSALLLSREPQLGDNVINFLREKLPRYDIDLSFMFPINQTCHNLMESVNDDPLAYILNEEKAEEESTNKVKLILKT
;
A
#
# COMPACT_ATOMS: atom_id res chain seq x y z
N MET A 1 49.93 13.22 -63.47
CA MET A 1 48.81 13.97 -62.85
C MET A 1 47.53 13.12 -62.80
N SER A 2 47.53 11.97 -62.10
CA SER A 2 46.37 11.06 -62.15
C SER A 2 46.12 10.24 -60.87
N SER A 3 46.74 10.57 -59.73
CA SER A 3 46.61 9.75 -58.51
C SER A 3 45.87 10.45 -57.36
N TRP A 4 45.74 11.79 -57.36
CA TRP A 4 45.17 12.52 -56.23
C TRP A 4 43.68 12.87 -56.32
N ARG A 5 43.01 12.58 -57.45
CA ARG A 5 41.57 12.82 -57.59
C ARG A 5 40.69 11.62 -57.19
N ALA A 6 41.26 10.42 -57.11
CA ALA A 6 40.52 9.22 -56.72
C ALA A 6 40.36 9.08 -55.19
N ALA A 7 41.34 9.55 -54.42
CA ALA A 7 41.34 9.39 -52.96
C ALA A 7 40.31 10.30 -52.25
N THR A 8 40.03 11.49 -52.79
CA THR A 8 39.05 12.42 -52.20
C THR A 8 37.60 12.07 -52.52
N LEU A 9 37.33 11.40 -53.65
CA LEU A 9 35.98 10.92 -53.99
C LEU A 9 35.59 9.67 -53.21
N PHE A 10 36.57 8.82 -52.83
CA PHE A 10 36.29 7.61 -52.06
C PHE A 10 35.98 7.90 -50.58
N PHE A 11 36.59 8.93 -49.99
CA PHE A 11 36.30 9.35 -48.61
C PHE A 11 34.93 10.03 -48.46
N PHE A 12 34.43 10.74 -49.48
CA PHE A 12 33.10 11.35 -49.44
C PHE A 12 31.95 10.35 -49.65
N LEU A 13 32.18 9.25 -50.39
CA LEU A 13 31.18 8.20 -50.60
C LEU A 13 30.98 7.29 -49.38
N ILE A 14 32.02 7.08 -48.57
CA ILE A 14 31.92 6.29 -47.33
C ILE A 14 31.19 7.09 -46.23
N ALA A 15 31.34 8.42 -46.18
CA ALA A 15 30.65 9.25 -45.19
C ALA A 15 29.12 9.38 -45.47
N LEU A 16 28.70 9.29 -46.73
CA LEU A 16 27.28 9.33 -47.12
C LEU A 16 26.57 7.98 -46.96
N LEU A 17 27.28 6.85 -47.02
CA LEU A 17 26.69 5.52 -46.77
C LEU A 17 26.60 5.16 -45.28
N SER A 18 27.26 5.91 -44.39
CA SER A 18 27.13 5.73 -42.94
C SER A 18 25.98 6.52 -42.29
N PHE A 19 25.33 7.43 -43.02
CA PHE A 19 24.27 8.28 -42.44
C PHE A 19 22.84 7.71 -42.56
N GLU A 20 22.61 6.64 -43.32
CA GLU A 20 21.28 6.01 -43.41
C GLU A 20 21.06 4.81 -42.47
N PHE A 21 22.09 4.37 -41.73
CA PHE A 21 21.96 3.22 -40.80
C PHE A 21 21.91 3.61 -39.31
N VAL A 22 21.64 4.88 -38.97
CA VAL A 22 21.53 5.31 -37.55
C VAL A 22 20.09 5.71 -37.15
N SER A 23 19.13 5.74 -38.07
CA SER A 23 17.76 6.21 -37.79
C SER A 23 16.68 5.17 -37.43
N PRO A 24 16.90 3.83 -37.44
CA PRO A 24 15.88 2.91 -36.87
C PRO A 24 15.99 2.68 -35.34
N TRP A 25 17.15 2.90 -34.73
CA TRP A 25 17.41 2.46 -33.35
C TRP A 25 16.93 3.43 -32.25
N MET A 26 16.62 4.69 -32.59
CA MET A 26 16.13 5.67 -31.61
C MET A 26 14.60 5.70 -31.45
N ASN A 27 13.84 5.12 -32.38
CA ASN A 27 12.37 5.14 -32.32
C ASN A 27 11.75 3.90 -31.63
N PHE A 28 12.52 2.82 -31.43
CA PHE A 28 12.02 1.65 -30.71
C PHE A 28 11.97 1.88 -29.19
N ASN A 29 12.87 2.70 -28.66
CA ASN A 29 12.97 2.99 -27.22
C ASN A 29 11.87 3.91 -26.69
N SER A 30 11.36 4.84 -27.50
CA SER A 30 10.32 5.77 -27.06
C SER A 30 8.97 5.07 -26.85
N TYR A 31 8.62 4.11 -27.71
CA TYR A 31 7.36 3.36 -27.61
C TYR A 31 7.37 2.38 -26.42
N VAL A 32 8.49 1.70 -26.19
CA VAL A 32 8.68 0.79 -25.03
C VAL A 32 8.70 1.56 -23.71
N SER A 33 9.40 2.70 -23.67
CA SER A 33 9.46 3.58 -22.49
C SER A 33 8.07 4.17 -22.15
N LYS A 34 7.33 4.66 -23.14
CA LYS A 34 5.99 5.22 -22.96
C LYS A 34 4.99 4.18 -22.44
N LYS A 35 5.05 2.94 -22.94
CA LYS A 35 4.24 1.81 -22.47
C LYS A 35 4.57 1.45 -21.01
N ARG A 36 5.84 1.51 -20.61
CA ARG A 36 6.30 1.25 -19.24
C ARG A 36 5.90 2.37 -18.26
N THR A 37 5.81 3.62 -18.71
CA THR A 37 5.34 4.75 -17.88
C THR A 37 3.83 4.77 -17.66
N ASP A 38 3.02 4.27 -18.61
CA ASP A 38 1.55 4.21 -18.49
C ASP A 38 1.11 3.08 -17.54
N LEU A 39 1.84 1.95 -17.53
CA LEU A 39 1.63 0.85 -16.56
C LEU A 39 1.73 1.30 -15.11
N LYS A 40 2.58 2.29 -14.81
CA LYS A 40 2.72 2.83 -13.46
C LYS A 40 1.61 3.82 -13.08
N LYS A 41 0.78 4.28 -14.01
CA LYS A 41 -0.30 5.26 -13.74
C LYS A 41 -1.69 4.64 -13.63
N ARG A 42 -1.91 3.49 -14.27
CA ARG A 42 -3.22 2.82 -14.33
C ARG A 42 -3.25 1.53 -13.52
N CYS A 43 -4.38 1.21 -12.91
CA CYS A 43 -4.56 -0.05 -12.23
C CYS A 43 -4.38 -1.24 -13.18
N PRO A 44 -3.74 -2.34 -12.72
CA PRO A 44 -3.65 -3.53 -13.54
C PRO A 44 -5.04 -4.15 -13.67
N ASN A 45 -5.24 -4.98 -14.69
CA ASN A 45 -6.47 -5.75 -14.78
C ASN A 45 -6.44 -6.87 -13.72
N VAL A 46 -7.13 -6.63 -12.60
CA VAL A 46 -7.20 -7.55 -11.47
C VAL A 46 -8.30 -8.59 -11.70
N ARG A 47 -7.97 -9.87 -11.52
CA ARG A 47 -8.99 -10.93 -11.52
C ARG A 47 -9.33 -11.23 -10.07
N ALA A 48 -10.49 -10.74 -9.63
CA ALA A 48 -11.07 -11.11 -8.36
C ALA A 48 -11.53 -12.59 -8.37
N ILE A 49 -11.69 -13.17 -7.19
CA ILE A 49 -12.17 -14.54 -7.01
C ILE A 49 -13.58 -14.68 -7.60
N ARG A 50 -13.85 -15.82 -8.23
CA ARG A 50 -15.16 -16.16 -8.80
C ARG A 50 -16.05 -16.80 -7.74
N ASN A 51 -17.38 -16.73 -7.94
CA ASN A 51 -18.36 -17.33 -7.04
C ASN A 51 -18.13 -16.88 -5.59
N PHE A 52 -17.85 -15.61 -5.41
CA PHE A 52 -17.44 -15.05 -4.13
C PHE A 52 -18.62 -15.03 -3.15
N ASP A 53 -18.46 -15.72 -2.03
CA ASP A 53 -19.35 -15.62 -0.90
C ASP A 53 -19.01 -14.38 -0.06
N LEU A 54 -19.84 -13.35 -0.19
CA LEU A 54 -19.68 -12.07 0.49
C LEU A 54 -19.79 -12.22 2.00
N GLU A 55 -20.81 -12.93 2.49
CA GLU A 55 -21.09 -13.07 3.92
C GLU A 55 -19.96 -13.81 4.63
N SER A 56 -19.46 -14.89 4.02
CA SER A 56 -18.35 -15.69 4.57
C SER A 56 -17.02 -14.92 4.65
N MET A 57 -16.82 -13.86 3.85
CA MET A 57 -15.63 -13.02 3.92
C MET A 57 -15.66 -12.01 5.09
N MET A 58 -16.85 -11.67 5.60
CA MET A 58 -17.01 -10.64 6.62
C MET A 58 -16.38 -11.03 7.97
N GLY A 59 -16.32 -10.07 8.87
CA GLY A 59 -15.77 -10.16 10.21
C GLY A 59 -14.28 -9.82 10.29
N PHE A 60 -13.70 -10.19 11.42
CA PHE A 60 -12.35 -9.82 11.81
C PHE A 60 -11.24 -10.62 11.10
N TRP A 61 -10.15 -9.93 10.76
CA TRP A 61 -8.94 -10.47 10.16
C TRP A 61 -7.69 -9.75 10.70
N TYR A 62 -6.65 -10.53 10.98
CA TYR A 62 -5.29 -10.04 11.17
C TYR A 62 -4.61 -9.83 9.82
N VAL A 63 -3.92 -8.72 9.61
CA VAL A 63 -3.04 -8.55 8.45
C VAL A 63 -1.69 -9.17 8.78
N VAL A 64 -1.31 -10.28 8.13
CA VAL A 64 -0.06 -10.99 8.43
C VAL A 64 1.09 -10.60 7.50
N GLN A 65 0.77 -10.15 6.28
CA GLN A 65 1.73 -9.44 5.42
C GLN A 65 1.06 -8.27 4.71
N TYR A 66 1.86 -7.25 4.46
CA TYR A 66 1.45 -6.01 3.83
C TYR A 66 2.44 -5.62 2.72
N TYR A 67 1.91 -5.02 1.66
CA TYR A 67 2.68 -4.26 0.70
C TYR A 67 1.94 -2.96 0.40
N ALA A 68 2.70 -1.89 0.19
CA ALA A 68 2.24 -0.74 -0.55
C ALA A 68 3.35 -0.16 -1.42
N SER A 69 2.94 0.39 -2.57
CA SER A 69 3.85 0.98 -3.54
C SER A 69 4.60 2.23 -3.06
N THR A 70 4.21 2.79 -1.91
CA THR A 70 4.85 3.94 -1.28
C THR A 70 5.89 3.55 -0.25
N GLU A 71 5.89 2.30 0.21
CA GLU A 71 6.73 1.85 1.32
C GLU A 71 7.93 1.04 0.84
N GLU A 72 9.11 1.40 1.35
CA GLU A 72 10.37 0.71 1.07
C GLU A 72 10.87 -0.10 2.28
N LEU A 73 10.27 0.10 3.47
CA LEU A 73 10.65 -0.55 4.73
C LEU A 73 9.39 -0.97 5.53
N PRO A 74 9.52 -1.93 6.47
CA PRO A 74 8.42 -2.30 7.35
C PRO A 74 8.03 -1.14 8.31
N GLU A 75 6.90 -0.50 8.05
CA GLU A 75 6.44 0.67 8.82
C GLU A 75 5.42 0.32 9.91
N TYR A 76 4.66 -0.76 9.74
CA TYR A 76 3.48 -1.06 10.55
C TYR A 76 3.60 -2.33 11.39
N ALA A 77 2.90 -2.35 12.53
CA ALA A 77 2.66 -3.52 13.35
C ALA A 77 1.21 -3.56 13.85
N CYS A 78 0.79 -4.69 14.42
CA CYS A 78 -0.54 -4.91 14.99
C CYS A 78 -1.69 -4.51 14.03
N MET A 79 -1.51 -4.76 12.73
CA MET A 79 -2.49 -4.33 11.73
C MET A 79 -3.67 -5.33 11.69
N GLN A 80 -4.88 -4.81 11.82
CA GLN A 80 -6.12 -5.57 11.93
C GLN A 80 -7.21 -4.91 11.07
N SER A 81 -8.13 -5.71 10.55
CA SER A 81 -9.25 -5.27 9.73
C SER A 81 -10.51 -6.05 10.07
N ASP A 82 -11.63 -5.36 10.23
CA ASP A 82 -12.95 -5.96 10.42
C ASP A 82 -13.89 -5.50 9.30
N PHE A 83 -14.33 -6.46 8.48
CA PHE A 83 -15.20 -6.22 7.33
C PHE A 83 -16.66 -6.45 7.69
N THR A 84 -17.52 -5.51 7.33
CA THR A 84 -18.97 -5.64 7.48
C THR A 84 -19.68 -5.30 6.18
N PHE A 85 -20.85 -5.89 5.93
CA PHE A 85 -21.67 -5.61 4.76
C PHE A 85 -23.07 -5.15 5.21
N SER A 86 -23.51 -4.00 4.70
CA SER A 86 -24.88 -3.50 4.84
C SER A 86 -25.67 -3.90 3.61
N ALA A 87 -26.66 -4.79 3.76
CA ALA A 87 -27.55 -5.17 2.67
C ALA A 87 -28.52 -4.04 2.27
N GLU A 88 -28.83 -3.13 3.20
CA GLU A 88 -29.68 -1.96 2.96
C GLU A 88 -28.96 -0.95 2.06
N ASP A 89 -27.72 -0.60 2.43
CA ASP A 89 -26.94 0.39 1.70
C ASP A 89 -26.15 -0.22 0.53
N GLN A 90 -26.03 -1.55 0.47
CA GLN A 90 -25.17 -2.27 -0.48
C GLN A 90 -23.69 -1.88 -0.38
N HIS A 91 -23.26 -1.53 0.83
CA HIS A 91 -21.90 -1.09 1.12
C HIS A 91 -21.14 -2.09 1.99
N ILE A 92 -19.84 -2.18 1.73
CA ILE A 92 -18.87 -2.89 2.57
C ILE A 92 -18.10 -1.85 3.35
N THR A 93 -17.95 -2.04 4.65
CA THR A 93 -17.14 -1.18 5.51
C THR A 93 -16.00 -2.00 6.10
N MET A 94 -14.77 -1.51 6.01
CA MET A 94 -13.63 -2.04 6.75
C MET A 94 -13.26 -1.06 7.85
N ASN A 95 -13.38 -1.50 9.10
CA ASN A 95 -12.76 -0.84 10.23
C ASN A 95 -11.34 -1.39 10.38
N PHE A 96 -10.33 -0.54 10.32
CA PHE A 96 -8.94 -0.96 10.42
C PHE A 96 -8.26 -0.31 11.62
N SER A 97 -7.25 -1.00 12.13
CA SER A 97 -6.34 -0.44 13.13
C SER A 97 -4.92 -0.91 12.92
N TYR A 98 -3.95 -0.13 13.36
CA TYR A 98 -2.53 -0.45 13.31
C TYR A 98 -1.74 0.42 14.30
N ILE A 99 -0.46 0.09 14.49
CA ILE A 99 0.53 0.96 15.11
C ILE A 99 1.70 1.16 14.16
N PHE A 100 2.44 2.25 14.32
CA PHE A 100 3.77 2.37 13.72
C PHE A 100 4.75 1.46 14.48
N ALA A 101 5.52 0.65 13.75
CA ALA A 101 6.41 -0.36 14.35
C ALA A 101 7.52 0.26 15.21
N GLU A 102 7.95 1.46 14.86
CA GLU A 102 9.03 2.21 15.53
C GLU A 102 8.52 3.21 16.58
N ASP A 103 7.19 3.35 16.74
CA ASP A 103 6.63 4.28 17.72
C ASP A 103 6.79 3.72 19.15
N PRO A 104 7.57 4.39 20.02
CA PRO A 104 7.76 3.95 21.40
C PRO A 104 6.49 4.08 22.25
N LEU A 105 5.57 4.98 21.90
CA LEU A 105 4.30 5.16 22.62
C LEU A 105 3.28 4.08 22.25
N ARG A 106 3.48 3.41 21.10
CA ARG A 106 2.61 2.36 20.58
C ARG A 106 1.17 2.85 20.46
N GLU A 107 0.99 4.04 19.90
CA GLU A 107 -0.31 4.64 19.65
C GLU A 107 -1.11 3.78 18.67
N LYS A 108 -2.31 3.37 19.10
CA LYS A 108 -3.24 2.63 18.25
C LYS A 108 -4.01 3.58 17.37
N LEU A 109 -3.69 3.56 16.08
CA LEU A 109 -4.42 4.29 15.06
C LEU A 109 -5.58 3.45 14.55
N GLN A 110 -6.72 4.10 14.33
CA GLN A 110 -7.94 3.47 13.85
C GLN A 110 -8.60 4.32 12.79
N GLY A 111 -9.28 3.67 11.85
CA GLY A 111 -10.05 4.34 10.81
C GLY A 111 -11.06 3.40 10.17
N ASN A 112 -11.85 3.94 9.26
CA ASN A 112 -12.75 3.16 8.44
C ASN A 112 -12.67 3.57 6.98
N ILE A 113 -13.15 2.70 6.12
CA ILE A 113 -13.37 2.98 4.71
C ILE A 113 -14.57 2.17 4.23
N THR A 114 -15.39 2.79 3.40
CA THR A 114 -16.62 2.20 2.88
C THR A 114 -16.55 2.13 1.36
N TRP A 115 -16.93 0.98 0.79
CA TRP A 115 -17.01 0.74 -0.65
C TRP A 115 -18.42 0.34 -1.04
N TYR A 116 -18.80 0.61 -2.27
CA TYR A 116 -19.97 -0.01 -2.90
C TYR A 116 -19.53 -1.16 -3.82
N ILE A 117 -20.45 -2.07 -4.13
CA ILE A 117 -20.23 -3.15 -5.11
C ILE A 117 -20.73 -2.66 -6.48
N PRO A 118 -19.86 -2.43 -7.48
CA PRO A 118 -20.26 -1.92 -8.78
C PRO A 118 -21.05 -2.93 -9.61
N ASP A 119 -20.81 -4.23 -9.40
CA ASP A 119 -21.46 -5.33 -10.11
C ASP A 119 -21.60 -6.56 -9.20
N PHE A 120 -22.84 -6.93 -8.88
CA PHE A 120 -23.16 -8.08 -8.02
C PHE A 120 -22.97 -9.43 -8.73
N GLU A 121 -22.78 -9.49 -10.04
CA GLU A 121 -22.32 -10.71 -10.72
C GLU A 121 -20.84 -11.00 -10.40
N THR A 122 -20.08 -9.97 -10.00
CA THR A 122 -18.69 -10.07 -9.55
C THR A 122 -18.45 -9.39 -8.20
N PRO A 123 -19.06 -9.89 -7.10
CA PRO A 123 -19.13 -9.17 -5.82
C PRO A 123 -17.80 -9.09 -5.05
N ALA A 124 -16.72 -9.67 -5.60
CA ALA A 124 -15.36 -9.59 -5.06
C ALA A 124 -14.60 -8.33 -5.49
N HIS A 125 -15.18 -7.48 -6.34
CA HIS A 125 -14.67 -6.16 -6.69
C HIS A 125 -15.49 -5.09 -5.98
N TRP A 126 -14.81 -4.23 -5.22
CA TRP A 126 -15.42 -3.13 -4.48
C TRP A 126 -14.80 -1.80 -4.93
N MET A 127 -15.59 -0.75 -4.90
CA MET A 127 -15.17 0.56 -5.39
C MET A 127 -15.49 1.65 -4.38
N HIS A 128 -14.52 2.53 -4.18
CA HIS A 128 -14.64 3.72 -3.35
C HIS A 128 -14.22 4.93 -4.16
N THR A 129 -14.99 5.99 -4.02
CA THR A 129 -14.78 7.27 -4.70
C THR A 129 -14.92 8.38 -3.69
N GLU A 130 -13.84 9.11 -3.47
CA GLU A 130 -13.85 10.32 -2.64
C GLU A 130 -13.22 11.48 -3.40
N ASP A 131 -13.94 12.60 -3.47
CA ASP A 131 -13.53 13.78 -4.23
C ASP A 131 -12.19 14.35 -3.74
N ILE A 132 -11.93 14.28 -2.43
CA ILE A 132 -10.72 14.82 -1.79
C ILE A 132 -9.44 14.07 -2.19
N TYR A 133 -9.55 12.83 -2.68
CA TYR A 133 -8.39 12.00 -3.03
C TYR A 133 -8.13 11.90 -4.54
N GLU A 134 -8.91 12.64 -5.36
CA GLU A 134 -8.78 12.73 -6.83
C GLU A 134 -8.59 11.37 -7.55
N GLY A 135 -9.27 10.30 -7.10
CA GLY A 135 -9.06 8.96 -7.64
C GLY A 135 -10.18 7.96 -7.32
N ILE A 136 -10.21 6.88 -8.11
CA ILE A 136 -11.06 5.70 -7.85
C ILE A 136 -10.20 4.69 -7.11
N TYR A 137 -10.64 4.29 -5.92
CA TYR A 137 -9.97 3.28 -5.09
C TYR A 137 -10.70 1.95 -5.24
N ASN A 138 -10.09 1.03 -5.98
CA ASN A 138 -10.62 -0.31 -6.21
C ASN A 138 -10.03 -1.27 -5.19
N THR A 139 -10.87 -2.13 -4.62
CA THR A 139 -10.49 -3.24 -3.74
C THR A 139 -10.94 -4.54 -4.39
N TYR A 140 -10.08 -5.55 -4.38
CA TYR A 140 -10.37 -6.86 -4.95
C TYR A 140 -10.01 -7.95 -3.96
N VAL A 141 -10.95 -8.87 -3.70
CA VAL A 141 -10.62 -10.15 -3.08
C VAL A 141 -10.05 -11.05 -4.17
N ILE A 142 -8.74 -11.30 -4.12
CA ILE A 142 -8.02 -12.10 -5.13
C ILE A 142 -8.28 -13.59 -4.93
N ASP A 143 -8.22 -14.04 -3.68
CA ASP A 143 -8.42 -15.43 -3.29
C ASP A 143 -8.74 -15.50 -1.79
N THR A 144 -9.47 -16.51 -1.34
CA THR A 144 -9.80 -16.71 0.08
C THR A 144 -10.34 -18.13 0.31
N ASP A 145 -10.08 -18.70 1.48
CA ASP A 145 -10.78 -19.89 1.96
C ASP A 145 -11.89 -19.55 2.96
N TYR A 146 -12.11 -18.26 3.21
CA TYR A 146 -13.06 -17.64 4.15
C TYR A 146 -12.79 -17.90 5.64
N LYS A 147 -12.15 -19.04 5.96
CA LYS A 147 -12.05 -19.60 7.30
C LYS A 147 -10.71 -19.36 7.96
N SER A 148 -9.64 -19.22 7.19
CA SER A 148 -8.29 -19.11 7.72
C SER A 148 -7.48 -18.01 7.06
N TRP A 149 -7.60 -17.79 5.76
CA TRP A 149 -6.84 -16.77 5.04
C TRP A 149 -7.64 -16.09 3.92
N SER A 150 -7.22 -14.87 3.59
CA SER A 150 -7.72 -14.13 2.42
C SER A 150 -6.59 -13.27 1.83
N LEU A 151 -6.64 -13.02 0.53
CA LEU A 151 -5.74 -12.12 -0.17
C LEU A 151 -6.55 -10.97 -0.77
N VAL A 152 -6.33 -9.78 -0.24
CA VAL A 152 -6.98 -8.55 -0.73
C VAL A 152 -5.94 -7.67 -1.40
N MET A 153 -6.31 -7.07 -2.53
CA MET A 153 -5.49 -6.12 -3.25
C MET A 153 -6.26 -4.83 -3.46
N HIS A 154 -5.59 -3.70 -3.27
CA HIS A 154 -6.13 -2.40 -3.57
C HIS A 154 -5.36 -1.72 -4.69
N CYS A 155 -6.06 -0.90 -5.46
CA CYS A 155 -5.45 -0.04 -6.44
C CYS A 155 -6.20 1.28 -6.59
N ALA A 156 -5.45 2.38 -6.52
CA ALA A 156 -5.98 3.71 -6.77
C ALA A 156 -5.30 4.36 -7.98
N GLU A 157 -6.09 4.76 -8.97
CA GLU A 157 -5.60 5.60 -10.06
C GLU A 157 -5.62 7.06 -9.64
N LYS A 158 -4.47 7.74 -9.79
CA LYS A 158 -4.32 9.15 -9.44
C LYS A 158 -4.03 9.96 -10.71
N LYS A 159 -4.72 11.09 -10.89
CA LYS A 159 -4.60 11.89 -12.13
C LYS A 159 -3.18 12.41 -12.41
N LYS A 160 -2.42 12.75 -11.35
CA LYS A 160 -1.13 13.47 -11.45
C LYS A 160 0.06 12.69 -10.88
N SER A 161 -0.14 11.50 -10.34
CA SER A 161 0.90 10.68 -9.72
C SER A 161 0.80 9.23 -10.19
N PRO A 162 1.83 8.40 -9.94
CA PRO A 162 1.70 6.96 -10.15
C PRO A 162 0.49 6.40 -9.40
N ARG A 163 -0.05 5.29 -9.92
CA ARG A 163 -1.08 4.53 -9.22
C ARG A 163 -0.55 4.13 -7.85
N TYR A 164 -1.45 4.07 -6.88
CA TYR A 164 -1.17 3.44 -5.60
C TYR A 164 -1.57 1.97 -5.69
N LEU A 165 -0.71 1.07 -5.25
CA LEU A 165 -1.00 -0.35 -5.08
C LEU A 165 -0.79 -0.72 -3.62
N SER A 166 -1.67 -1.54 -3.08
CA SER A 166 -1.41 -2.26 -1.82
C SER A 166 -1.97 -3.67 -1.88
N ALA A 167 -1.41 -4.56 -1.06
CA ALA A 167 -1.91 -5.92 -0.90
C ALA A 167 -1.79 -6.37 0.56
N LEU A 168 -2.83 -7.06 1.03
CA LEU A 168 -2.95 -7.57 2.38
C LEU A 168 -3.12 -9.08 2.32
N LEU A 169 -2.21 -9.83 2.96
CA LEU A 169 -2.50 -11.20 3.36
C LEU A 169 -3.20 -11.13 4.71
N LEU A 170 -4.41 -11.65 4.73
CA LEU A 170 -5.28 -11.69 5.88
C LEU A 170 -5.28 -13.10 6.48
N SER A 171 -5.39 -13.18 7.80
CA SER A 171 -5.52 -14.43 8.55
C SER A 171 -6.58 -14.29 9.63
N ARG A 172 -7.36 -15.35 9.89
CA ARG A 172 -8.28 -15.38 11.05
C ARG A 172 -7.52 -15.53 12.37
N GLU A 173 -6.27 -15.98 12.32
CA GLU A 173 -5.38 -16.11 13.48
C GLU A 173 -4.17 -15.15 13.37
N PRO A 174 -3.51 -14.79 14.49
CA PRO A 174 -2.38 -13.85 14.47
C PRO A 174 -1.17 -14.30 13.63
N GLN A 175 -1.10 -15.58 13.30
CA GLN A 175 -0.06 -16.16 12.47
C GLN A 175 -0.68 -17.04 11.39
N LEU A 176 0.03 -17.21 10.28
CA LEU A 176 -0.36 -18.05 9.16
C LEU A 176 0.84 -18.89 8.74
N GLY A 177 0.63 -20.14 8.36
CA GLY A 177 1.73 -21.04 7.97
C GLY A 177 2.44 -20.57 6.70
N ASP A 178 3.77 -20.72 6.66
CA ASP A 178 4.63 -20.26 5.55
C ASP A 178 4.19 -20.81 4.18
N ASN A 179 3.70 -22.05 4.13
CA ASN A 179 3.18 -22.65 2.89
C ASN A 179 2.02 -21.86 2.30
N VAL A 180 1.09 -21.42 3.16
CA VAL A 180 -0.07 -20.60 2.74
C VAL A 180 0.40 -19.21 2.35
N ILE A 181 1.29 -18.61 3.14
CA ILE A 181 1.88 -17.30 2.82
C ILE A 181 2.54 -17.32 1.44
N ASN A 182 3.37 -18.32 1.15
CA ASN A 182 4.05 -18.46 -0.13
C ASN A 182 3.05 -18.65 -1.29
N PHE A 183 2.05 -19.50 -1.10
CA PHE A 183 0.97 -19.70 -2.08
C PHE A 183 0.24 -18.39 -2.44
N LEU A 184 -0.04 -17.54 -1.45
CA LEU A 184 -0.70 -16.25 -1.68
C LEU A 184 0.23 -15.24 -2.35
N ARG A 185 1.49 -15.16 -1.90
CA ARG A 185 2.51 -14.27 -2.48
C ARG A 185 2.73 -14.55 -3.97
N GLU A 186 2.76 -15.80 -4.39
CA GLU A 186 2.96 -16.20 -5.79
C GLU A 186 1.89 -15.64 -6.76
N LYS A 187 0.73 -15.20 -6.25
CA LYS A 187 -0.36 -14.61 -7.04
C LYS A 187 -0.14 -13.13 -7.38
N LEU A 188 0.76 -12.43 -6.69
CA LEU A 188 0.90 -10.98 -6.75
C LEU A 188 1.80 -10.44 -7.89
N PRO A 189 2.88 -11.10 -8.34
CA PRO A 189 3.79 -10.55 -9.36
C PRO A 189 3.11 -10.18 -10.70
N ARG A 190 2.04 -10.88 -11.08
CA ARG A 190 1.22 -10.57 -12.28
C ARG A 190 0.53 -9.20 -12.23
N TYR A 191 0.50 -8.55 -11.07
CA TYR A 191 -0.08 -7.23 -10.85
C TYR A 191 1.00 -6.15 -10.59
N ASP A 192 2.25 -6.45 -10.93
CA ASP A 192 3.43 -5.60 -10.71
C ASP A 192 3.71 -5.29 -9.23
N ILE A 193 3.36 -6.23 -8.34
CA ILE A 193 3.73 -6.17 -6.92
C ILE A 193 5.05 -6.91 -6.75
N ASP A 194 6.05 -6.21 -6.24
CA ASP A 194 7.37 -6.78 -5.96
C ASP A 194 7.38 -7.41 -4.56
N LEU A 195 7.64 -8.72 -4.53
CA LEU A 195 7.59 -9.52 -3.32
C LEU A 195 8.72 -9.18 -2.33
N SER A 196 9.78 -8.48 -2.75
CA SER A 196 10.81 -8.00 -1.81
C SER A 196 10.30 -6.91 -0.86
N PHE A 197 9.21 -6.23 -1.23
CA PHE A 197 8.56 -5.20 -0.43
C PHE A 197 7.26 -5.68 0.25
N MET A 198 7.01 -7.00 0.24
CA MET A 198 5.94 -7.61 1.02
C MET A 198 6.48 -7.92 2.41
N PHE A 199 6.11 -7.09 3.39
CA PHE A 199 6.63 -7.13 4.75
C PHE A 199 5.72 -7.93 5.68
N PRO A 200 6.29 -8.74 6.59
CA PRO A 200 5.52 -9.38 7.64
C PRO A 200 5.04 -8.35 8.67
N ILE A 201 3.82 -8.52 9.17
CA ILE A 201 3.26 -7.67 10.22
C ILE A 201 3.33 -8.44 11.54
N ASN A 202 4.00 -7.85 12.53
CA ASN A 202 4.05 -8.41 13.87
C ASN A 202 2.71 -8.17 14.59
N GLN A 203 2.05 -9.25 15.01
CA GLN A 203 0.76 -9.22 15.72
C GLN A 203 0.86 -9.12 17.25
N THR A 204 2.03 -8.75 17.79
CA THR A 204 2.20 -8.51 19.23
C THR A 204 1.58 -7.16 19.62
N CYS A 205 0.30 -7.21 20.02
CA CYS A 205 -0.57 -6.06 20.28
C CYS A 205 -0.70 -5.69 21.77
N HIS A 206 0.37 -5.80 22.57
CA HIS A 206 0.32 -5.47 24.00
C HIS A 206 0.67 -4.00 24.26
N ASN A 207 0.17 -3.48 25.39
CA ASN A 207 0.45 -2.14 25.92
C ASN A 207 0.26 -1.04 24.88
N LEU A 208 -0.89 -1.05 24.20
CA LEU A 208 -1.23 -0.04 23.21
C LEU A 208 -1.74 1.21 23.93
N MET A 209 -1.31 2.38 23.47
CA MET A 209 -1.93 3.65 23.87
C MET A 209 -3.18 3.83 23.01
N GLU A 210 -4.36 3.62 23.59
CA GLU A 210 -5.66 3.78 22.91
C GLU A 210 -6.30 5.15 23.18
N SER A 211 -5.85 5.84 24.22
CA SER A 211 -6.30 7.18 24.58
C SER A 211 -5.17 8.02 25.18
N VAL A 212 -5.36 9.34 25.22
CA VAL A 212 -4.42 10.29 25.85
C VAL A 212 -4.22 9.99 27.35
N ASN A 213 -5.19 9.35 28.01
CA ASN A 213 -5.05 8.96 29.41
C ASN A 213 -4.12 7.76 29.63
N ASP A 214 -3.82 7.02 28.55
CA ASP A 214 -2.90 5.89 28.56
C ASP A 214 -1.46 6.33 28.27
N ASP A 215 -1.21 7.63 28.10
CA ASP A 215 0.11 8.21 27.89
C ASP A 215 0.99 8.03 29.15
N PRO A 216 2.04 7.19 29.09
CA PRO A 216 2.94 6.98 30.23
C PRO A 216 3.74 8.24 30.61
N LEU A 217 3.85 9.23 29.72
CA LEU A 217 4.51 10.52 29.98
C LEU A 217 3.57 11.56 30.59
N ALA A 218 2.25 11.39 30.47
CA ALA A 218 1.28 12.28 31.09
C ALA A 218 1.40 12.27 32.63
N TYR A 219 1.83 11.15 33.22
CA TYR A 219 2.11 11.09 34.67
C TYR A 219 3.32 11.94 35.05
N ILE A 220 4.41 11.88 34.28
CA ILE A 220 5.66 12.61 34.55
C ILE A 220 5.44 14.12 34.49
N LEU A 221 4.72 14.62 33.49
CA LEU A 221 4.41 16.05 33.38
C LEU A 221 3.52 16.55 34.52
N ASN A 222 2.61 15.70 35.01
CA ASN A 222 1.76 16.04 36.15
C ASN A 222 2.55 16.04 37.47
N GLU A 223 3.54 15.15 37.64
CA GLU A 223 4.46 15.16 38.78
C GLU A 223 5.37 16.40 38.76
N GLU A 224 5.99 16.72 37.63
CA GLU A 224 6.83 17.92 37.48
C GLU A 224 6.02 19.20 37.75
N LYS A 225 4.78 19.27 37.25
CA LYS A 225 3.89 20.41 37.50
C LYS A 225 3.46 20.51 38.97
N ALA A 226 3.22 19.37 39.64
CA ALA A 226 2.90 19.33 41.05
C ALA A 226 4.13 19.73 41.92
N GLU A 227 5.34 19.33 41.52
CA GLU A 227 6.59 19.74 42.17
C GLU A 227 6.86 21.24 41.98
N GLU A 228 6.66 21.79 40.78
CA GLU A 228 6.79 23.23 40.52
C GLU A 228 5.76 24.06 41.32
N GLU A 229 4.50 23.63 41.38
CA GLU A 229 3.47 24.30 42.18
C GLU A 229 3.79 24.24 43.68
N SER A 230 4.30 23.11 44.18
CA SER A 230 4.71 22.96 45.59
C SER A 230 5.88 23.90 45.92
N THR A 231 6.88 23.99 45.02
CA THR A 231 8.07 24.81 45.20
C THR A 231 7.74 26.30 45.17
N ASN A 232 6.80 26.72 44.31
CA ASN A 232 6.33 28.10 44.24
C ASN A 232 5.51 28.49 45.48
N LYS A 233 4.68 27.59 46.02
CA LYS A 233 3.98 27.79 47.29
C LYS A 233 4.95 27.99 48.46
N VAL A 234 6.00 27.17 48.55
CA VAL A 234 7.02 27.27 49.61
C VAL A 234 7.79 28.60 49.51
N LYS A 235 8.15 29.04 48.30
CA LYS A 235 8.81 30.35 48.08
C LYS A 235 7.93 31.55 48.44
N LEU A 236 6.60 31.45 48.27
CA LEU A 236 5.66 32.49 48.65
C LEU A 236 5.50 32.58 50.18
N ILE A 237 5.47 31.44 50.87
CA ILE A 237 5.38 31.38 52.34
C ILE A 237 6.63 31.99 53.01
N LEU A 238 7.82 31.75 52.47
CA LEU A 238 9.09 32.27 53.00
C LEU A 238 9.35 33.77 52.71
N LYS A 239 8.48 34.43 51.93
CA LYS A 239 8.56 35.87 51.61
C LYS A 239 7.58 36.74 52.41
N THR A 240 6.88 36.15 53.38
CA THR A 240 5.99 36.84 54.34
C THR A 240 6.62 36.84 55.73
#